data_AF-A0A7V9HFX0-F1
#
_entry.id   AF-A0A7V9HFX0-F1
#
_cell.length_a   1.000
_cell.length_b   1.000
_cell.length_c   1.000
_cell.angle_alpha   90.00
_cell.angle_beta   90.00
_cell.angle_gamma   90.00
#
_symmetry.space_group_name_H-M   'P 1'
#
loop_
_entity.id
_entity.type
_entity.pdbx_description
1 polymer ?
#
loop_
_entity_poly.entity_id
_entity_poly.type
_entity_poly.pdbx_seq_one_letter_code
_entity_poly.pdbx_strand_id
1 'polypeptide(L)'
;MADTYDALAGLPLEIEEYALEGHALTVSSGFERLTTLIRLRGDGEEGIGEDVTYDADDQRRQQDLGPVLALGGRWTLASFAAHVAGLDLFPGGAPEQPAFLLYRRWAFESAALDLALRQAGTSLAEAVGREPRPISFVVSSRMG
;
A
#
# COMPACT_ATOMS: atom_id res chain seq x y z
N MET A 1 10.27 -12.67 22.37
CA MET A 1 9.67 -11.46 21.76
C MET A 1 8.74 -11.96 20.69
N ALA A 2 7.46 -11.58 20.74
CA ALA A 2 6.57 -11.83 19.61
C ALA A 2 7.16 -11.14 18.37
N ASP A 3 6.90 -11.70 17.18
CA ASP A 3 7.34 -11.08 15.93
C ASP A 3 6.71 -9.67 15.84
N THR A 4 7.39 -8.72 15.17
CA THR A 4 6.84 -7.38 14.92
C THR A 4 5.50 -7.47 14.19
N TYR A 5 5.37 -8.49 13.33
CA TYR A 5 4.13 -8.77 12.62
C TYR A 5 3.01 -9.27 13.56
N ASP A 6 3.32 -10.10 14.55
CA ASP A 6 2.32 -10.64 15.48
C ASP A 6 1.59 -9.54 16.27
N ALA A 7 2.28 -8.43 16.55
CA ALA A 7 1.71 -7.27 17.22
C ALA A 7 0.66 -6.53 16.37
N LEU A 8 0.70 -6.70 15.04
CA LEU A 8 -0.15 -6.00 14.08
C LEU A 8 -1.22 -6.92 13.45
N ALA A 9 -0.91 -8.22 13.33
CA ALA A 9 -1.71 -9.21 12.61
C ALA A 9 -3.18 -9.27 13.06
N GLY A 10 -3.42 -9.03 14.34
CA GLY A 10 -4.75 -9.06 14.96
C GLY A 10 -5.52 -7.74 14.93
N LEU A 11 -4.96 -6.65 14.39
CA LEU A 11 -5.66 -5.37 14.33
C LEU A 11 -6.97 -5.51 13.54
N PRO A 12 -8.12 -5.10 14.10
CA PRO A 12 -9.38 -5.07 13.38
C PRO A 12 -9.33 -4.04 12.26
N LEU A 13 -9.99 -4.34 11.16
CA LEU A 13 -10.03 -3.50 9.97
C LEU A 13 -11.43 -3.55 9.37
N GLU A 14 -12.10 -2.40 9.30
CA GLU A 14 -13.37 -2.25 8.58
C GLU A 14 -13.16 -1.41 7.32
N ILE A 15 -13.49 -1.96 6.16
CA ILE A 15 -13.41 -1.28 4.87
C ILE A 15 -14.82 -1.16 4.30
N GLU A 16 -15.24 0.06 4.02
CA GLU A 16 -16.51 0.39 3.39
C GLU A 16 -16.32 0.61 1.88
N GLU A 17 -15.26 1.34 1.51
CA GLU A 17 -14.95 1.67 0.13
C GLU A 17 -13.45 1.77 -0.10
N TYR A 18 -13.07 1.74 -1.38
CA TYR A 18 -11.72 2.14 -1.76
C TYR A 18 -11.70 2.86 -3.09
N ALA A 19 -10.65 3.67 -3.27
CA ALA A 19 -10.42 4.47 -4.45
C ALA A 19 -8.95 4.40 -4.88
N LEU A 20 -8.72 4.73 -6.14
CA LEU A 20 -7.41 4.85 -6.75
C LEU A 20 -7.19 6.31 -7.15
N GLU A 21 -6.03 6.87 -6.81
CA GLU A 21 -5.63 8.22 -7.21
C GLU A 21 -4.27 8.18 -7.90
N GLY A 22 -4.24 8.56 -9.18
CA GLY A 22 -3.01 8.62 -9.96
C GLY A 22 -2.22 9.90 -9.68
N HIS A 23 -0.91 9.75 -9.51
CA HIS A 23 0.05 10.84 -9.44
C HIS A 23 1.06 10.75 -10.58
N ALA A 24 1.56 11.92 -11.01
CA ALA A 24 2.59 12.04 -12.02
C ALA A 24 3.64 13.08 -11.59
N LEU A 25 4.91 12.74 -11.78
CA LEU A 25 6.03 13.65 -11.55
C LEU A 25 7.08 13.49 -12.65
N THR A 26 7.39 14.58 -13.36
CA THR A 26 8.57 14.62 -14.23
C THR A 26 9.83 14.70 -13.37
N VAL A 27 10.66 13.65 -13.41
CA VAL A 27 11.90 13.60 -12.63
C VAL A 27 13.06 14.21 -13.40
N SER A 28 14.17 14.52 -12.70
CA SER A 28 15.33 15.21 -13.28
C SER A 28 15.99 14.49 -14.46
N SER A 29 15.81 13.17 -14.58
CA SER A 29 16.26 12.37 -15.73
C SER A 29 15.36 12.45 -16.95
N GLY A 30 14.28 13.25 -16.91
CA GLY A 30 13.43 13.57 -18.06
C GLY A 30 12.31 12.57 -18.37
N PHE A 31 12.15 11.50 -17.58
CA PHE A 31 10.99 10.61 -17.69
C PHE A 31 9.88 11.00 -16.69
N GLU A 32 8.65 10.64 -17.01
CA GLU A 32 7.49 10.85 -16.13
C GLU A 32 7.32 9.64 -15.21
N ARG A 33 7.36 9.88 -13.90
CA ARG A 33 7.13 8.88 -12.87
C ARG A 33 5.65 8.89 -12.51
N LEU A 34 4.95 7.79 -12.80
CA LEU A 34 3.56 7.58 -12.39
C LEU A 34 3.48 6.72 -11.13
N THR A 35 2.64 7.06 -10.16
CA THR A 35 2.30 6.21 -9.03
C THR A 35 0.78 6.22 -8.80
N THR A 36 0.28 5.26 -8.03
CA THR A 36 -1.15 5.18 -7.68
C THR A 36 -1.30 5.06 -6.18
N LEU A 37 -2.02 5.99 -5.56
CA LEU A 37 -2.45 5.84 -4.17
C LEU A 37 -3.65 4.91 -4.11
N ILE A 38 -3.56 3.94 -3.21
CA ILE A 38 -4.67 3.11 -2.76
C ILE A 38 -5.24 3.79 -1.52
N ARG A 39 -6.49 4.24 -1.59
CA ARG A 39 -7.21 4.84 -0.47
C ARG A 39 -8.27 3.87 0.00
N LEU A 40 -8.16 3.38 1.23
CA LEU A 40 -9.19 2.56 1.88
C LEU A 40 -9.92 3.44 2.91
N ARG A 41 -11.25 3.36 2.96
CA ARG A 41 -12.07 4.11 3.94
C ARG A 41 -13.00 3.17 4.68
N GLY A 42 -13.20 3.45 5.96
CA GLY A 42 -14.19 2.78 6.79
C GLY A 42 -14.14 3.28 8.22
N ASP A 43 -15.26 3.22 8.94
CA ASP A 43 -15.39 3.71 10.32
C ASP A 43 -14.96 5.19 10.48
N GLY A 44 -15.24 6.01 9.46
CA GLY A 44 -14.89 7.43 9.44
C GLY A 44 -13.40 7.75 9.23
N GLU A 45 -12.54 6.75 9.10
CA GLU A 45 -11.11 6.90 8.88
C GLU A 45 -10.70 6.57 7.43
N GLU A 46 -9.51 7.05 7.04
CA GLU A 46 -8.90 6.75 5.73
C GLU A 46 -7.45 6.28 5.92
N GLY A 47 -7.11 5.14 5.31
CA GLY A 47 -5.75 4.62 5.22
C GLY A 47 -5.22 4.67 3.79
N ILE A 48 -3.93 5.00 3.66
CA ILE A 48 -3.29 5.25 2.36
C ILE A 48 -2.05 4.37 2.19
N GLY A 49 -1.92 3.78 1.01
CA GLY A 49 -0.70 3.13 0.53
C GLY A 49 -0.41 3.53 -0.90
N GLU A 50 0.84 3.36 -1.36
CA GLU A 50 1.26 3.80 -2.69
C GLU A 50 1.83 2.64 -3.50
N ASP A 51 1.29 2.41 -4.69
CA ASP A 51 1.90 1.53 -5.67
C ASP A 51 3.05 2.24 -6.39
N VAL A 52 4.26 1.78 -6.07
CA VAL A 52 5.52 2.26 -6.63
C VAL A 52 6.02 1.40 -7.80
N THR A 53 5.16 0.64 -8.46
CA THR A 53 5.49 -0.01 -9.74
C THR A 53 6.00 1.02 -10.74
N TYR A 54 7.17 0.75 -11.36
CA TYR A 54 7.86 1.70 -12.24
C TYR A 54 7.30 1.73 -13.67
N ASP A 55 6.63 0.66 -14.09
CA ASP A 55 6.02 0.59 -15.41
C ASP A 55 4.79 1.51 -15.48
N ALA A 56 4.83 2.46 -16.42
CA ALA A 56 3.78 3.47 -16.55
C ALA A 56 2.47 2.90 -17.12
N ASP A 57 2.56 1.85 -17.94
CA ASP A 57 1.38 1.21 -18.50
C ASP A 57 0.67 0.33 -17.46
N ASP A 58 1.41 -0.31 -16.56
CA ASP A 58 0.86 -1.01 -15.39
C ASP A 58 0.12 -0.06 -14.44
N GLN A 59 0.62 1.16 -14.27
CA GLN A 59 -0.06 2.20 -13.49
C GLN A 59 -1.37 2.63 -14.16
N ARG A 60 -1.32 2.95 -15.47
CA ARG A 60 -2.51 3.31 -16.25
C ARG A 60 -3.55 2.20 -16.27
N ARG A 61 -3.14 0.95 -16.55
CA ARG A 61 -4.03 -0.22 -16.54
C ARG A 61 -4.77 -0.37 -15.21
N GLN A 62 -4.07 -0.17 -14.08
CA GLN A 62 -4.70 -0.25 -12.77
C GLN A 62 -5.72 0.88 -12.56
N GLN A 63 -5.37 2.11 -12.93
CA GLN A 63 -6.26 3.27 -12.82
C GLN A 63 -7.50 3.13 -13.71
N ASP A 64 -7.32 2.66 -14.95
CA ASP A 64 -8.39 2.42 -15.93
C ASP A 64 -9.34 1.30 -15.48
N LEU A 65 -8.80 0.24 -14.84
CA LEU A 65 -9.60 -0.82 -14.26
C LEU A 65 -10.48 -0.29 -13.11
N GLY A 66 -9.97 0.66 -12.33
CA GLY A 66 -10.69 1.25 -11.20
C GLY A 66 -10.83 0.32 -10.00
N PRO A 67 -11.66 0.69 -9.00
CA PRO A 67 -11.80 -0.04 -7.75
C PRO A 67 -12.73 -1.27 -7.87
N VAL A 68 -12.30 -2.31 -8.60
CA VAL A 68 -13.09 -3.53 -8.87
C VAL A 68 -12.86 -4.73 -7.93
N LEU A 69 -11.73 -4.78 -7.22
CA LEU A 69 -11.41 -5.78 -6.20
C LEU A 69 -12.42 -5.78 -5.03
N ALA A 70 -12.77 -6.96 -4.54
CA ALA A 70 -13.67 -7.14 -3.40
C ALA A 70 -12.94 -6.93 -2.06
N LEU A 71 -12.73 -5.67 -1.67
CA LEU A 71 -12.00 -5.30 -0.44
C LEU A 71 -12.91 -4.93 0.73
N GLY A 72 -14.15 -4.53 0.47
CA GLY A 72 -15.11 -4.11 1.48
C GLY A 72 -15.50 -5.25 2.43
N GLY A 73 -15.60 -4.95 3.72
CA GLY A 73 -15.95 -5.89 4.77
C GLY A 73 -15.14 -5.71 6.04
N ARG A 74 -15.30 -6.67 6.96
CA ARG A 74 -14.55 -6.74 8.21
C ARG A 74 -13.44 -7.77 8.11
N TRP A 75 -12.26 -7.39 8.59
CA TRP A 75 -11.04 -8.15 8.51
C TRP A 75 -10.26 -8.03 9.81
N THR A 76 -9.30 -8.92 10.00
CA THR A 76 -8.03 -8.58 10.66
C THR A 76 -6.99 -8.21 9.61
N LEU A 77 -5.97 -7.43 10.00
CA LEU A 77 -4.86 -7.11 9.10
C LEU A 77 -4.27 -8.35 8.41
N ALA A 78 -4.06 -9.44 9.17
CA ALA A 78 -3.55 -10.69 8.62
C ALA A 78 -4.50 -11.36 7.62
N SER A 79 -5.80 -11.39 7.92
CA SER A 79 -6.79 -11.98 7.01
C SER A 79 -6.94 -11.17 5.72
N PHE A 80 -6.85 -9.84 5.80
CA PHE A 80 -6.87 -8.96 4.64
C PHE A 80 -5.62 -9.15 3.78
N ALA A 81 -4.43 -9.21 4.39
CA ALA A 81 -3.19 -9.50 3.66
C ALA A 81 -3.22 -10.86 2.95
N ALA A 82 -3.79 -11.89 3.59
CA ALA A 82 -4.00 -13.20 2.97
C ALA A 82 -5.00 -13.15 1.81
N HIS A 83 -6.07 -12.37 1.95
CA HIS A 83 -7.05 -12.14 0.87
C HIS A 83 -6.40 -11.47 -0.33
N VAL A 84 -5.69 -10.35 -0.13
CA VAL A 84 -4.97 -9.63 -1.20
C VAL A 84 -3.94 -10.53 -1.89
N ALA A 85 -3.26 -11.40 -1.14
CA ALA A 85 -2.30 -12.36 -1.70
C ALA A 85 -2.93 -13.36 -2.69
N GLY A 86 -4.23 -13.61 -2.59
CA GLY A 86 -4.99 -14.49 -3.48
C GLY A 86 -5.65 -13.76 -4.66
N LEU A 87 -5.61 -12.43 -4.71
CA LEU A 87 -6.19 -11.65 -5.79
C LEU A 87 -5.24 -11.56 -6.99
N ASP A 88 -5.82 -11.52 -8.19
CA ASP A 88 -5.09 -11.14 -9.38
C ASP A 88 -4.97 -9.61 -9.46
N LEU A 89 -3.81 -9.08 -9.04
CA LEU A 89 -3.51 -7.64 -9.07
C LEU A 89 -3.03 -7.16 -10.45
N PHE A 90 -2.87 -8.06 -11.42
CA PHE A 90 -2.41 -7.78 -12.79
C PHE A 90 -3.21 -8.61 -13.83
N PRO A 91 -4.54 -8.41 -13.96
CA PRO A 91 -5.40 -9.21 -14.83
C PRO A 91 -5.10 -9.06 -16.34
N GLY A 92 -4.21 -8.14 -16.72
CA GLY A 92 -3.72 -7.95 -18.09
C GLY A 92 -2.48 -8.76 -18.46
N GLY A 93 -1.92 -9.53 -17.53
CA GLY A 93 -0.71 -10.32 -17.72
C GLY A 93 0.34 -10.04 -16.65
N ALA A 94 1.33 -10.93 -16.53
CA ALA A 94 2.41 -10.78 -15.55
C ALA A 94 3.19 -9.47 -15.80
N PRO A 95 3.56 -8.73 -14.75
CA PRO A 95 4.37 -7.53 -14.90
C PRO A 95 5.77 -7.89 -15.41
N GLU A 96 6.45 -6.92 -16.01
CA GLU A 96 7.80 -7.11 -16.56
C GLU A 96 8.84 -7.50 -15.51
N GLN A 97 8.62 -7.11 -14.24
CA GLN A 97 9.49 -7.45 -13.12
C GLN A 97 8.69 -8.17 -12.03
N PRO A 98 9.16 -9.34 -11.54
CA PRO A 98 8.51 -10.05 -10.44
C PRO A 98 8.31 -9.22 -9.17
N ALA A 99 9.17 -8.22 -8.94
CA ALA A 99 9.06 -7.30 -7.81
C ALA A 99 7.79 -6.43 -7.83
N PHE A 100 7.21 -6.15 -9.01
CA PHE A 100 6.02 -5.30 -9.12
C PHE A 100 4.77 -5.95 -8.51
N LEU A 101 4.72 -7.29 -8.52
CA LEU A 101 3.70 -8.04 -7.77
C LEU A 101 3.74 -7.69 -6.28
N LEU A 102 4.95 -7.61 -5.71
CA LEU A 102 5.14 -7.26 -4.31
C LEU A 102 4.83 -5.79 -4.06
N TYR A 103 5.26 -4.88 -4.92
CA TYR A 103 5.00 -3.44 -4.74
C TYR A 103 3.51 -3.13 -4.73
N ARG A 104 2.75 -3.67 -5.69
CA ARG A 104 1.31 -3.47 -5.75
C ARG A 104 0.60 -4.11 -4.56
N ARG A 105 1.00 -5.32 -4.17
CA ARG A 105 0.48 -5.98 -2.97
C ARG A 105 0.75 -5.15 -1.70
N TRP A 106 1.98 -4.68 -1.53
CA TRP A 106 2.36 -3.88 -0.37
C TRP A 106 1.67 -2.52 -0.34
N ALA A 107 1.27 -1.96 -1.48
CA ALA A 107 0.44 -0.75 -1.51
C ALA A 107 -0.91 -0.98 -0.84
N PHE A 108 -1.61 -2.09 -1.17
CA PHE A 108 -2.86 -2.45 -0.50
C PHE A 108 -2.65 -2.80 0.97
N GLU A 109 -1.62 -3.58 1.31
CA GLU A 109 -1.32 -3.94 2.70
C GLU A 109 -0.93 -2.72 3.55
N SER A 110 -0.23 -1.74 2.98
CA SER A 110 0.13 -0.50 3.68
C SER A 110 -1.10 0.38 3.91
N ALA A 111 -1.99 0.50 2.92
CA ALA A 111 -3.26 1.22 3.08
C ALA A 111 -4.13 0.59 4.18
N ALA A 112 -4.17 -0.74 4.24
CA ALA A 112 -4.87 -1.48 5.28
C ALA A 112 -4.25 -1.31 6.66
N LEU A 113 -2.91 -1.31 6.76
CA LEU A 113 -2.22 -1.05 8.02
C LEU A 113 -2.48 0.38 8.51
N ASP A 114 -2.36 1.39 7.64
CA ASP A 114 -2.66 2.79 7.98
C ASP A 114 -4.11 2.94 8.46
N LEU A 115 -5.08 2.34 7.75
CA LEU A 115 -6.49 2.38 8.15
C LEU A 115 -6.72 1.70 9.51
N ALA A 116 -6.19 0.48 9.70
CA ALA A 116 -6.37 -0.27 10.94
C ALA A 116 -5.77 0.45 12.16
N LEU A 117 -4.60 1.08 11.99
CA LEU A 117 -3.97 1.87 13.05
C LEU A 117 -4.82 3.10 13.42
N ARG A 118 -5.37 3.80 12.42
CA ARG A 118 -6.26 4.95 12.63
C ARG A 118 -7.56 4.57 13.32
N GLN A 119 -8.21 3.50 12.86
CA GLN A 119 -9.42 2.96 13.51
C GLN A 119 -9.15 2.54 14.95
N ALA A 120 -7.94 2.02 15.23
CA ALA A 120 -7.51 1.68 16.59
C ALA A 120 -7.05 2.90 17.42
N GLY A 121 -7.00 4.10 16.84
CA GLY A 121 -6.55 5.33 17.50
C GLY A 121 -5.09 5.27 17.97
N THR A 122 -4.21 4.56 17.25
CA THR A 122 -2.81 4.35 17.64
C THR A 122 -1.85 4.58 16.48
N SER A 123 -0.58 4.74 16.80
CA SER A 123 0.51 4.79 15.81
C SER A 123 1.17 3.43 15.62
N LEU A 124 1.85 3.23 14.48
CA LEU A 124 2.68 2.04 14.25
C LEU A 124 3.71 1.84 15.38
N ALA A 125 4.32 2.95 15.82
CA ALA A 125 5.34 2.96 16.86
C ALA A 125 4.82 2.42 18.20
N GLU A 126 3.64 2.88 18.63
CA GLU A 126 2.95 2.40 19.82
C GLU A 126 2.54 0.94 19.68
N ALA A 127 1.95 0.56 18.54
CA ALA A 127 1.49 -0.80 18.29
C ALA A 127 2.63 -1.84 18.37
N VAL A 128 3.84 -1.48 17.91
CA VAL A 128 5.01 -2.36 18.00
C VAL A 128 5.89 -2.10 19.24
N GLY A 129 5.48 -1.20 20.13
CA GLY A 129 6.18 -0.89 21.38
C GLY A 129 7.58 -0.29 21.18
N ARG A 130 7.77 0.57 20.17
CA ARG A 130 9.07 1.19 19.84
C ARG A 130 8.99 2.70 19.86
N GLU A 131 9.96 3.32 20.52
CA GLU A 131 10.13 4.77 20.46
C GLU A 131 10.76 5.18 19.10
N PRO A 132 10.11 6.07 18.33
CA PRO A 132 10.68 6.61 17.10
C PRO A 132 11.99 7.33 17.39
N ARG A 133 13.05 7.04 16.61
CA ARG A 133 14.33 7.75 16.70
C ARG A 133 14.64 8.45 15.37
N PRO A 134 15.38 9.57 15.40
CA PRO A 134 15.83 10.22 14.18
C PRO A 134 16.58 9.23 13.28
N ILE A 135 16.31 9.32 11.98
CA ILE A 135 17.00 8.54 10.95
C ILE A 135 17.89 9.47 10.12
N SER A 136 19.05 8.96 9.70
CA SER A 136 19.98 9.67 8.84
C SER A 136 19.85 9.15 7.41
N PHE A 137 19.67 10.06 6.46
CA PHE A 137 19.57 9.73 5.04
C PHE A 137 20.88 10.07 4.32
N VAL A 138 21.26 9.24 3.35
CA VAL A 138 22.35 9.52 2.42
C VAL A 138 21.75 9.63 1.02
N VAL A 139 21.97 10.76 0.36
CA VAL A 139 21.57 10.97 -1.03
C VAL A 139 22.77 10.63 -1.91
N SER A 140 22.65 9.57 -2.70
CA SER A 140 23.59 9.25 -3.78
C SER A 140 22.95 9.66 -5.11
N SER A 141 23.23 10.89 -5.53
CA SER A 141 22.99 11.27 -6.92
C SER A 141 24.02 10.55 -7.78
N ARG A 142 23.56 9.85 -8.84
CA ARG A 142 24.48 9.42 -9.91
C ARG A 142 25.10 10.71 -10.47
N MET A 143 26.41 10.90 -10.29
CA MET A 143 27.16 11.87 -11.10
C MET A 143 27.31 11.26 -12.49
N GLY A 144 26.63 11.84 -13.48
CA GLY A 144 26.72 11.44 -14.89
C GLY A 144 25.41 11.60 -15.61
#